data_AF-A0AAV0P5R3-F1
#
_entry.id   AF-A0AAV0P5R3-F1
#
_cell.length_a   1.000
_cell.length_b   1.000
_cell.length_c   1.000
_cell.angle_alpha   90.00
_cell.angle_beta   90.00
_cell.angle_gamma   90.00
#
_symmetry.space_group_name_H-M   'P 1'
#
loop_
_entity.id
_entity.type
_entity.pdbx_description
1 polymer ?
#
loop_
_entity_poly.entity_id
_entity_poly.type
_entity_poly.pdbx_seq_one_letter_code
_entity_poly.pdbx_strand_id
1 'polypeptide(L)'
;MGAFVSRFWFMLFPAKEYKIVVVGLDNAGKTTTLYKLHLGEVVTTHPTVGSNVEEVVYKNIRFELGHDELQQSVVLVFANKQDLKDAMTPAEITDALSLHSIKNQDWHIQACCALTGDGLYDGLGWIAQRVTGKAPS
;
A
#
# COMPACT_ATOMS: atom_id res chain seq x y z
N MET A 1 0.36 4.96 -21.65
CA MET A 1 0.74 5.00 -20.22
C MET A 1 0.81 3.63 -19.55
N GLY A 2 0.01 2.62 -19.94
CA GLY A 2 0.07 1.28 -19.34
C GLY A 2 1.41 0.52 -19.42
N ALA A 3 2.26 0.80 -20.41
CA ALA A 3 3.56 0.13 -20.56
C ALA A 3 4.60 0.51 -19.49
N PHE A 4 4.55 1.74 -18.95
CA PHE A 4 5.53 2.24 -17.97
C PHE A 4 5.28 1.69 -16.57
N VAL A 5 4.03 1.74 -16.12
CA VAL A 5 3.60 1.15 -14.83
C VAL A 5 3.89 -0.35 -14.83
N SER A 6 3.56 -1.06 -15.92
CA SER A 6 3.78 -2.51 -16.01
C SER A 6 5.26 -2.93 -15.95
N ARG A 7 6.18 -2.08 -16.45
CA ARG A 7 7.63 -2.28 -16.42
C ARG A 7 8.21 -2.03 -15.03
N PHE A 8 7.75 -0.97 -14.37
CA PHE A 8 8.12 -0.65 -13.00
C PHE A 8 7.68 -1.75 -12.02
N TRP A 9 6.44 -2.23 -12.15
CA TRP A 9 5.94 -3.36 -11.34
C TRP A 9 6.76 -4.64 -11.51
N PHE A 10 7.18 -4.97 -12.74
CA PHE A 10 8.01 -6.15 -13.01
C PHE A 10 9.43 -6.01 -12.42
N MET A 11 9.94 -4.78 -12.31
CA MET A 11 11.21 -4.49 -11.67
C MET A 11 11.13 -4.68 -10.15
N LEU A 12 10.02 -4.24 -9.53
CA LEU A 12 9.82 -4.36 -8.10
C LEU A 12 9.45 -5.78 -7.65
N PHE A 13 8.61 -6.49 -8.41
CA PHE A 13 8.09 -7.81 -8.02
C PHE A 13 8.38 -8.83 -9.14
N PRO A 14 9.50 -9.59 -9.05
CA PRO A 14 9.80 -10.69 -9.96
C PRO A 14 8.70 -11.77 -9.90
N ALA A 15 8.71 -12.72 -10.85
CA ALA A 15 7.69 -13.78 -11.07
C ALA A 15 7.54 -14.81 -9.91
N LYS A 16 7.29 -14.33 -8.70
CA LYS A 16 6.74 -15.03 -7.55
C LYS A 16 5.35 -14.47 -7.27
N GLU A 17 4.46 -15.28 -6.76
CA GLU A 17 3.16 -14.79 -6.31
C GLU A 17 3.31 -14.09 -4.96
N TYR A 18 2.70 -12.91 -4.84
CA TYR A 18 2.64 -12.15 -3.60
C TYR A 18 1.18 -11.98 -3.18
N LYS A 19 0.91 -12.27 -1.91
CA LYS A 19 -0.36 -11.97 -1.26
C LYS A 19 -0.22 -10.65 -0.51
N ILE A 20 -0.99 -9.65 -0.90
CA ILE A 20 -1.00 -8.33 -0.27
C ILE A 20 -2.34 -8.11 0.42
N VAL A 21 -2.30 -7.68 1.68
CA VAL A 21 -3.50 -7.40 2.47
C VAL A 21 -3.61 -5.90 2.68
N VAL A 22 -4.70 -5.28 2.21
CA VAL A 22 -4.92 -3.82 2.35
C VAL A 22 -6.06 -3.57 3.33
N VAL A 23 -5.71 -3.19 4.55
CA VAL A 23 -6.65 -2.84 5.63
C VAL A 23 -6.68 -1.35 5.89
N GLY A 24 -7.74 -0.89 6.54
CA GLY A 24 -7.91 0.50 6.94
C GLY A 24 -9.38 0.83 7.18
N LEU A 25 -9.62 1.91 7.90
CA LEU A 25 -10.97 2.42 8.17
C LEU A 25 -11.69 2.82 6.86
N ASP A 26 -12.99 2.99 6.96
CA ASP A 26 -13.78 3.55 5.87
C ASP A 26 -13.26 4.94 5.52
N ASN A 27 -13.27 5.26 4.22
CA ASN A 27 -12.76 6.51 3.69
C ASN A 27 -11.24 6.77 3.91
N ALA A 28 -10.45 5.78 4.38
CA ALA A 28 -8.99 5.90 4.49
C ALA A 28 -8.29 6.04 3.11
N GLY A 29 -8.99 5.70 2.02
CA GLY A 29 -8.49 5.81 0.65
C GLY A 29 -7.96 4.49 0.07
N LYS A 30 -8.33 3.34 0.65
CA LYS A 30 -7.91 2.00 0.19
C LYS A 30 -8.16 1.77 -1.30
N THR A 31 -9.41 1.92 -1.74
CA THR A 31 -9.82 1.74 -3.14
C THR A 31 -9.15 2.77 -4.05
N THR A 32 -9.06 4.04 -3.63
CA THR A 32 -8.36 5.08 -4.41
C THR A 32 -6.88 4.72 -4.63
N THR A 33 -6.18 4.27 -3.59
CA THR A 33 -4.79 3.81 -3.69
C THR A 33 -4.68 2.61 -4.62
N LEU A 34 -5.53 1.59 -4.49
CA LEU A 34 -5.51 0.42 -5.37
C LEU A 34 -5.75 0.79 -6.83
N TYR A 35 -6.74 1.63 -7.12
CA TYR A 35 -7.03 2.08 -8.48
C TYR A 35 -5.89 2.90 -9.07
N LYS A 36 -5.30 3.82 -8.29
CA LYS A 36 -4.14 4.61 -8.71
C LYS A 36 -2.96 3.72 -9.09
N LEU A 37 -2.73 2.67 -8.30
CA LEU A 37 -1.67 1.70 -8.52
C LEU A 37 -1.93 0.74 -9.69
N HIS A 38 -3.19 0.33 -9.88
CA HIS A 38 -3.61 -0.63 -10.89
C HIS A 38 -3.77 0.01 -12.28
N LEU A 39 -4.40 1.19 -12.34
CA LEU A 39 -4.77 1.86 -13.58
C LEU A 39 -3.83 3.00 -13.96
N GLY A 40 -3.00 3.49 -13.02
CA GLY A 40 -2.16 4.67 -13.22
C GLY A 40 -2.95 6.00 -13.24
N GLU A 41 -4.27 5.96 -13.03
CA GLU A 41 -5.16 7.11 -13.07
C GLU A 41 -6.07 7.13 -11.83
N VAL A 42 -6.48 8.34 -11.42
CA VAL A 42 -7.44 8.51 -10.32
C VAL A 42 -8.82 8.35 -10.89
N VAL A 43 -9.51 7.27 -10.54
CA VAL A 43 -10.95 7.18 -10.73
C VAL A 43 -11.61 7.71 -9.47
N THR A 44 -12.53 8.67 -9.61
CA THR A 44 -13.32 9.17 -8.48
C THR A 44 -14.19 8.02 -7.96
N THR A 45 -13.79 7.43 -6.83
CA THR A 45 -14.47 6.27 -6.25
C THR A 45 -15.70 6.71 -5.45
N HIS A 46 -16.82 6.01 -5.61
CA HIS A 46 -17.98 6.18 -4.74
C HIS A 46 -17.76 5.36 -3.44
N PRO A 47 -18.25 5.81 -2.27
CA PRO A 47 -18.11 5.06 -1.02
C PRO A 47 -18.65 3.65 -1.16
N THR A 48 -17.83 2.65 -0.87
CA THR A 48 -18.25 1.24 -0.85
C THR A 48 -19.06 0.98 0.42
N VAL A 49 -20.27 0.43 0.27
CA VAL A 49 -21.13 0.07 1.42
C VAL A 49 -20.83 -1.36 1.83
N GLY A 50 -20.31 -1.56 3.05
CA GLY A 50 -20.08 -2.88 3.65
C GLY A 50 -18.61 -3.32 3.67
N SER A 51 -18.29 -4.36 4.47
CA SER A 51 -17.01 -5.05 4.48
C SER A 51 -16.77 -5.74 3.13
N ASN A 52 -16.41 -4.97 2.11
CA ASN A 52 -16.07 -5.44 0.78
C ASN A 52 -14.64 -5.99 0.78
N VAL A 53 -14.50 -7.31 0.63
CA VAL A 53 -13.26 -7.93 0.18
C VAL A 53 -13.15 -7.65 -1.32
N GLU A 54 -12.47 -6.57 -1.70
CA GLU A 54 -12.13 -6.30 -3.09
C GLU A 54 -10.84 -7.05 -3.44
N GLU A 55 -10.98 -8.23 -4.04
CA GLU A 55 -9.85 -8.93 -4.66
C GLU A 55 -9.49 -8.21 -5.96
N VAL A 56 -8.42 -7.42 -5.93
CA VAL A 56 -7.79 -6.90 -7.14
C VAL A 56 -6.67 -7.85 -7.49
N VAL A 57 -6.64 -8.36 -8.72
CA VAL A 57 -5.50 -9.13 -9.24
C VAL A 57 -4.77 -8.25 -10.24
N TYR A 58 -3.50 -7.95 -9.96
CA TYR A 58 -2.62 -7.29 -10.93
C TYR A 58 -1.44 -8.21 -11.25
N LYS A 59 -1.51 -8.90 -12.40
CA LYS A 59 -0.51 -9.88 -12.84
C LYS A 59 -0.31 -11.00 -11.79
N ASN A 60 0.89 -11.14 -11.22
CA ASN A 60 1.27 -12.12 -10.20
C ASN A 60 1.02 -11.63 -8.75
N ILE A 61 0.39 -10.48 -8.59
CA ILE A 61 0.10 -9.90 -7.27
C ILE A 61 -1.39 -10.03 -7.02
N ARG A 62 -1.72 -10.69 -5.91
CA ARG A 62 -3.09 -10.90 -5.46
C ARG A 62 -3.32 -10.10 -4.19
N PHE A 63 -4.37 -9.28 -4.19
CA PHE A 63 -4.80 -8.55 -3.01
C PHE A 63 -5.93 -9.33 -2.29
N GLU A 64 -5.70 -9.81 -1.07
CA GLU A 64 -6.66 -10.61 -0.28
C GLU A 64 -6.78 -10.06 1.14
N LEU A 65 -7.87 -10.36 1.85
CA LEU A 65 -8.09 -9.96 3.25
C LEU A 65 -8.31 -11.21 4.11
N GLY A 66 -7.43 -11.46 5.09
CA GLY A 66 -7.51 -12.60 6.00
C GLY A 66 -6.70 -12.38 7.28
N HIS A 67 -7.21 -12.86 8.43
CA HIS A 67 -6.74 -12.49 9.77
C HIS A 67 -5.58 -13.36 10.30
N ASP A 68 -5.41 -14.59 9.79
CA ASP A 68 -4.55 -15.61 10.41
C ASP A 68 -3.13 -15.72 9.80
N GLU A 69 -2.84 -15.04 8.69
CA GLU A 69 -1.55 -15.18 7.96
C GLU A 69 -0.54 -14.06 8.24
N LEU A 70 -0.88 -13.10 9.11
CA LEU A 70 -0.12 -11.84 9.23
C LEU A 70 1.16 -11.95 10.06
N GLN A 71 1.40 -13.04 10.80
CA GLN A 71 2.54 -13.13 11.73
C GLN A 71 3.93 -13.01 11.07
N GLN A 72 4.06 -13.32 9.77
CA GLN A 72 5.30 -13.21 9.00
C GLN A 72 5.23 -12.16 7.87
N SER A 73 4.23 -11.27 7.89
CA SER A 73 4.08 -10.25 6.84
C SER A 73 5.01 -9.05 7.06
N VAL A 74 5.42 -8.43 5.95
CA VAL A 74 6.01 -7.08 5.94
C VAL A 74 4.87 -6.07 5.95
N VAL A 75 4.94 -5.05 6.81
CA VAL A 75 3.86 -4.07 7.01
C VAL A 75 4.23 -2.73 6.39
N LEU A 76 3.41 -2.23 5.47
CA LEU A 76 3.52 -0.87 4.95
C LEU A 76 2.29 -0.07 5.38
N VAL A 77 2.54 1.02 6.12
CA VAL A 77 1.50 1.97 6.52
C VAL A 77 1.56 3.18 5.60
N PHE A 78 0.49 3.43 4.85
CA PHE A 78 0.34 4.69 4.11
C PHE A 78 -0.31 5.74 5.01
N ALA A 79 0.46 6.75 5.40
CA ALA A 79 -0.06 7.99 5.97
C ALA A 79 -0.67 8.81 4.82
N ASN A 80 -1.90 8.46 4.45
CA ASN A 80 -2.58 9.01 3.28
C ASN A 80 -3.22 10.39 3.57
N LYS A 81 -3.59 11.10 2.51
CA LYS A 81 -4.23 12.42 2.52
C LYS A 81 -3.33 13.55 3.04
N GLN A 82 -2.02 13.44 2.82
CA GLN A 82 -1.05 14.48 3.23
C GLN A 82 -1.19 15.79 2.43
N ASP A 83 -2.08 15.82 1.43
CA ASP A 83 -2.51 17.05 0.75
C ASP A 83 -3.42 17.94 1.62
N LEU A 84 -4.00 17.41 2.70
CA LEU A 84 -4.87 18.16 3.60
C LEU A 84 -4.06 18.92 4.66
N LYS A 85 -4.43 20.18 4.92
CA LYS A 85 -3.74 21.06 5.88
C LYS A 85 -3.72 20.53 7.33
N ASP A 86 -4.77 19.79 7.70
CA ASP A 86 -4.94 19.24 9.05
C ASP A 86 -4.58 17.75 9.13
N ALA A 87 -3.88 17.23 8.12
CA ALA A 87 -3.44 15.84 8.13
C ALA A 87 -2.37 15.64 9.22
N MET A 88 -2.55 14.58 10.02
CA MET A 88 -1.49 14.12 10.91
C MET A 88 -0.25 13.74 10.09
N THR A 89 0.91 14.15 10.58
CA THR A 89 2.21 13.76 10.02
C THR A 89 2.47 12.26 10.24
N PRO A 90 3.38 11.65 9.46
CA PRO A 90 3.78 10.26 9.70
C PRO A 90 4.28 9.99 11.13
N ALA A 91 4.95 10.96 11.75
CA ALA A 91 5.42 10.84 13.13
C ALA A 91 4.24 10.76 14.12
N GLU A 92 3.28 11.67 14.01
CA GLU A 92 2.08 11.66 14.86
C GLU A 92 1.25 10.39 14.67
N ILE A 93 1.14 9.88 13.45
CA ILE A 93 0.46 8.61 13.16
C ILE A 93 1.22 7.43 13.78
N THR A 94 2.55 7.44 13.70
CA THR A 94 3.42 6.42 14.31
C THR A 94 3.19 6.32 15.81
N ASP A 95 3.09 7.46 16.49
CA ASP A 95 2.83 7.53 17.91
C ASP A 95 1.38 7.12 18.24
N ALA A 96 0.40 7.66 17.52
CA ALA A 96 -1.02 7.39 17.77
C ALA A 96 -1.40 5.92 17.56
N LEU A 97 -0.78 5.25 16.58
CA LEU A 97 -0.97 3.81 16.33
C LEU A 97 0.03 2.94 17.10
N SER A 98 0.93 3.55 17.88
CA SER A 98 1.99 2.86 18.61
C SER A 98 2.79 1.89 17.74
N LEU A 99 3.13 2.28 16.50
CA LEU A 99 3.81 1.41 15.53
C LEU A 99 5.19 0.94 16.03
N HIS A 100 5.83 1.72 16.91
CA HIS A 100 7.06 1.36 17.61
C HIS A 100 6.94 0.08 18.46
N SER A 101 5.72 -0.37 18.77
CA SER A 101 5.48 -1.61 19.50
C SER A 101 5.59 -2.87 18.64
N ILE A 102 5.63 -2.74 17.31
CA ILE A 102 5.80 -3.84 16.36
C ILE A 102 7.27 -4.30 16.40
N LYS A 103 7.52 -5.49 16.98
CA LYS A 103 8.88 -6.04 17.18
C LYS A 103 9.25 -7.18 16.24
N ASN A 104 8.27 -7.94 15.76
CA ASN A 104 8.50 -9.21 15.06
C ASN A 104 8.24 -9.11 13.54
N GLN A 105 8.03 -7.89 13.02
CA GLN A 105 7.72 -7.65 11.62
C GLN A 105 8.52 -6.43 11.15
N ASP A 106 9.04 -6.51 9.93
CA ASP A 106 9.52 -5.33 9.23
C ASP A 106 8.33 -4.42 8.95
N TRP A 107 8.44 -3.15 9.32
CA TRP A 107 7.41 -2.16 9.03
C TRP A 107 8.00 -0.83 8.56
N HIS A 108 7.21 -0.10 7.77
CA HIS A 108 7.52 1.26 7.33
C HIS A 108 6.25 2.09 7.25
N ILE A 109 6.39 3.39 7.48
CA ILE A 109 5.33 4.36 7.27
C ILE A 109 5.73 5.34 6.16
N GLN A 110 4.83 5.54 5.20
CA GLN A 110 5.05 6.38 4.04
C GLN A 110 3.98 7.44 3.95
N ALA A 111 4.38 8.72 3.97
CA ALA A 111 3.52 9.84 3.61
C ALA A 111 3.09 9.68 2.15
N CYS A 112 1.79 9.83 1.87
CA CYS A 112 1.30 9.78 0.50
C CYS A 112 0.02 10.60 0.26
N CYS A 113 -0.28 10.83 -1.02
CA CYS A 113 -1.58 11.28 -1.47
C CYS A 113 -2.09 10.33 -2.56
N ALA A 114 -3.18 9.61 -2.28
CA ALA A 114 -3.76 8.67 -3.24
C ALA A 114 -4.30 9.36 -4.51
N LEU A 115 -4.69 10.64 -4.42
CA LEU A 115 -5.17 11.42 -5.55
C LEU A 115 -4.02 11.80 -6.48
N THR A 116 -2.94 12.38 -5.98
CA THR A 116 -1.82 12.77 -6.85
C THR A 116 -0.98 11.55 -7.25
N GLY A 117 -0.85 10.58 -6.35
CA GLY A 117 0.04 9.43 -6.45
C GLY A 117 1.37 9.63 -5.71
N ASP A 118 1.58 10.80 -5.11
CA ASP A 118 2.82 11.13 -4.41
C ASP A 118 3.05 10.16 -3.25
N GLY A 119 4.28 9.68 -3.10
CA GLY A 119 4.71 8.75 -2.05
C GLY A 119 4.24 7.31 -2.21
N LEU A 120 3.28 7.01 -3.10
CA LEU A 120 2.79 5.63 -3.29
C LEU A 120 3.90 4.70 -3.81
N TYR A 121 4.65 5.16 -4.82
CA TYR A 121 5.72 4.37 -5.43
C TYR A 121 6.93 4.20 -4.50
N ASP A 122 7.21 5.17 -3.64
CA ASP A 122 8.30 5.08 -2.65
C ASP A 122 7.99 3.99 -1.61
N GLY A 123 6.75 3.98 -1.09
CA GLY A 123 6.29 2.95 -0.16
C GLY A 123 6.31 1.56 -0.79
N LEU A 124 5.87 1.45 -2.05
CA LEU A 124 5.94 0.19 -2.80
C LEU A 124 7.37 -0.24 -3.09
N GLY A 125 8.27 0.69 -3.38
CA GLY A 125 9.70 0.42 -3.54
C GLY A 125 10.30 -0.18 -2.28
N TRP A 126 9.95 0.38 -1.12
CA TRP A 126 10.39 -0.15 0.18
C TRP A 126 9.87 -1.56 0.43
N ILE A 127 8.55 -1.81 0.27
CA ILE A 127 7.99 -3.14 0.57
C ILE A 127 8.53 -4.20 -0.40
N ALA A 128 8.71 -3.83 -1.68
CA ALA A 128 9.29 -4.69 -2.70
C ALA A 128 10.72 -5.14 -2.33
N GLN A 129 11.57 -4.22 -1.86
CA GLN A 129 12.92 -4.56 -1.41
C GLN A 129 12.90 -5.57 -0.25
N ARG A 130 11.99 -5.38 0.72
CA ARG A 130 11.88 -6.27 1.89
C ARG A 130 11.35 -7.65 1.53
N VAL A 131 10.32 -7.76 0.71
CA VAL A 131 9.74 -9.06 0.33
C VAL A 131 10.58 -9.83 -0.69
N THR A 132 11.38 -9.12 -1.52
CA THR A 132 12.26 -9.77 -2.52
C THR A 132 13.65 -10.09 -1.99
N GLY A 133 14.05 -9.50 -0.86
CA GLY A 133 15.38 -9.65 -0.28
C GLY A 133 16.51 -9.02 -1.12
N LYS A 134 16.19 -8.14 -2.07
CA LYS A 134 17.19 -7.44 -2.90
C LYS A 134 17.52 -6.08 -2.29
N ALA A 135 18.79 -5.86 -1.95
CA ALA A 135 19.30 -4.54 -1.61
C ALA A 135 19.24 -3.60 -2.83
N PRO A 136 18.99 -2.29 -2.64
CA PRO A 136 19.03 -1.33 -3.74
C PRO A 136 20.42 -1.32 -4.37
N SER A 137 20.46 -1.50 -5.69
CA SER A 137 21.65 -1.32 -6.54
C SER A 137 21.98 0.15 -6.74
#